data_AF-A0A932RN87-F1
#
_entry.id   AF-A0A932RN87-F1
#
_cell.length_a   1.000
_cell.length_b   1.000
_cell.length_c   1.000
_cell.angle_alpha   90.00
_cell.angle_beta   90.00
_cell.angle_gamma   90.00
#
_symmetry.space_group_name_H-M   'P 1'
#
loop_
_entity.id
_entity.type
_entity.pdbx_description
1 polymer ?
#
loop_
_entity_poly.entity_id
_entity_poly.type
_entity_poly.pdbx_seq_one_letter_code
_entity_poly.pdbx_strand_id
1 'polypeptide(L)'
;MTRRQRKLLLAAGAAGLAVAAWKLAPPRTPHGPAGCDAALWNHVYHPARLEVIEPCKTVEGEIVLVRHEDDGDLHILLDVADKSLLSEANFSKQHGALVLEPICQKEPTQEDAIEPCRNYAGPMFAVHKGMRVRVTGSYVRDGKHGGWMEIHPVTSMVAIP
;
A
#
# COMPACT_ATOMS: atom_id res chain seq x y z
N MET A 1 50.06 -71.93 -29.57
CA MET A 1 50.90 -71.54 -28.41
C MET A 1 51.07 -70.02 -28.50
N THR A 2 50.80 -69.12 -27.56
CA THR A 2 50.59 -69.19 -26.10
C THR A 2 50.21 -67.78 -25.60
N ARG A 3 49.39 -67.74 -24.52
CA ARG A 3 49.30 -66.73 -23.43
C ARG A 3 48.85 -65.27 -23.76
N ARG A 4 47.70 -64.85 -23.20
CA ARG A 4 47.51 -64.05 -21.95
C ARG A 4 48.14 -62.64 -22.06
N GLN A 5 47.43 -61.54 -21.83
CA GLN A 5 46.83 -61.17 -20.53
C GLN A 5 45.73 -60.10 -20.68
N ARG A 6 44.75 -60.16 -19.76
CA ARG A 6 43.77 -59.11 -19.47
C ARG A 6 44.43 -57.94 -18.73
N LYS A 7 44.07 -56.71 -19.08
CA LYS A 7 44.06 -55.57 -18.16
C LYS A 7 42.73 -54.82 -18.33
N LEU A 8 41.91 -54.86 -17.26
CA LEU A 8 40.81 -53.94 -16.99
C LEU A 8 41.38 -52.54 -16.86
N LEU A 9 40.71 -51.51 -17.39
CA LEU A 9 40.74 -50.16 -16.81
C LEU A 9 39.40 -49.46 -17.07
N LEU A 10 39.00 -48.71 -16.05
CA LEU A 10 37.64 -48.28 -15.71
C LEU A 10 37.05 -47.23 -16.66
N ALA A 11 35.73 -47.26 -16.80
CA ALA A 11 34.93 -46.18 -17.36
C ALA A 11 34.90 -44.97 -16.41
N ALA A 12 35.12 -43.77 -16.95
CA ALA A 12 34.82 -42.51 -16.29
C ALA A 12 33.75 -41.79 -17.11
N GLY A 13 32.49 -41.88 -16.67
CA GLY A 13 31.40 -41.08 -17.19
C GLY A 13 31.44 -39.69 -16.56
N ALA A 14 31.69 -38.66 -17.37
CA ALA A 14 31.49 -37.27 -16.97
C ALA A 14 30.03 -36.89 -17.24
N ALA A 15 29.19 -36.90 -16.19
CA ALA A 15 27.86 -36.32 -16.25
C ALA A 15 27.99 -34.79 -16.15
N GLY A 16 27.71 -34.08 -17.25
CA GLY A 16 27.62 -32.63 -17.26
C GLY A 16 26.43 -32.15 -16.43
N LEU A 17 26.70 -31.36 -15.39
CA LEU A 17 25.68 -30.67 -14.62
C LEU A 17 25.28 -29.40 -15.38
N ALA A 18 24.10 -29.41 -16.00
CA ALA A 18 23.46 -28.21 -16.49
C ALA A 18 23.00 -27.37 -15.29
N VAL A 19 23.64 -26.23 -15.06
CA VAL A 19 23.19 -25.26 -14.05
C VAL A 19 22.04 -24.46 -14.66
N ALA A 20 20.80 -24.82 -14.31
CA ALA A 20 19.64 -24.03 -14.64
C ALA A 20 19.71 -22.72 -13.84
N ALA A 21 20.00 -21.60 -14.51
CA ALA A 21 19.92 -20.28 -13.92
C ALA A 21 18.45 -19.93 -13.66
N TRP A 22 17.97 -20.14 -12.44
CA TRP A 22 16.70 -19.59 -12.00
C TRP A 22 16.87 -18.07 -11.89
N LYS A 23 16.23 -17.33 -12.79
CA LYS A 23 16.05 -15.89 -12.61
C LYS A 23 15.28 -15.70 -11.31
N LEU A 24 15.96 -15.19 -10.28
CA LEU A 24 15.32 -14.80 -9.03
C LEU A 24 14.28 -13.72 -9.35
N ALA A 25 13.01 -14.00 -9.08
CA ALA A 25 11.98 -12.99 -9.11
C ALA A 25 12.29 -11.93 -8.04
N PRO A 26 11.96 -10.64 -8.26
CA PRO A 26 12.10 -9.62 -7.23
C PRO A 26 11.27 -10.01 -5.99
N PRO A 27 11.71 -9.64 -4.77
CA PRO A 27 10.94 -9.92 -3.56
C PRO A 27 9.56 -9.29 -3.68
N ARG A 28 8.50 -10.11 -3.61
CA ARG A 28 7.14 -9.61 -3.44
C ARG A 28 7.07 -8.98 -2.06
N THR A 29 6.70 -7.72 -1.97
CA THR A 29 6.21 -7.14 -0.72
C THR A 29 5.08 -8.02 -0.19
N PRO A 30 5.00 -8.26 1.13
CA PRO A 30 3.98 -9.12 1.70
C PRO A 30 2.63 -8.42 1.58
N HIS A 31 1.97 -8.56 0.43
CA HIS A 31 0.52 -8.41 0.35
C HIS A 31 -0.06 -9.50 1.25
N GLY A 32 -0.49 -9.12 2.45
CA GLY A 32 -1.25 -10.00 3.31
C GLY A 32 -2.51 -10.48 2.58
N PRO A 33 -3.13 -11.58 3.03
CA PRO A 33 -4.31 -12.19 2.37
C PRO A 33 -5.58 -11.30 2.32
N ALA A 34 -5.48 -10.02 2.71
CA ALA A 34 -6.56 -9.03 2.71
C ALA A 34 -6.36 -7.85 1.74
N GLY A 35 -5.24 -7.77 0.99
CA GLY A 35 -5.04 -6.70 -0.02
C GLY A 35 -4.57 -5.35 0.53
N CYS A 36 -4.65 -5.08 1.83
CA CYS A 36 -4.01 -3.92 2.48
C CYS A 36 -2.58 -4.23 2.92
N ASP A 37 -1.71 -3.22 2.84
CA ASP A 37 -0.32 -3.28 3.30
C ASP A 37 -0.21 -2.71 4.71
N ALA A 38 -0.09 -3.61 5.69
CA ALA A 38 0.04 -3.24 7.10
C ALA A 38 1.35 -2.48 7.40
N ALA A 39 2.39 -2.60 6.56
CA ALA A 39 3.66 -1.91 6.78
C ALA A 39 3.53 -0.38 6.62
N LEU A 40 2.49 0.10 5.91
CA LEU A 40 2.22 1.54 5.76
C LEU A 40 1.93 2.21 7.10
N TRP A 41 1.40 1.50 8.09
CA TRP A 41 1.18 2.04 9.44
C TRP A 41 2.46 2.50 10.14
N ASN A 42 3.64 1.99 9.73
CA ASN A 42 4.92 2.46 10.26
C ASN A 42 5.27 3.89 9.82
N HIS A 43 4.57 4.42 8.82
CA HIS A 43 4.79 5.74 8.25
C HIS A 43 3.65 6.72 8.54
N VAL A 44 2.61 6.28 9.25
CA VAL A 44 1.52 7.15 9.69
C VAL A 44 2.03 8.02 10.83
N TYR A 45 2.05 9.33 10.62
CA TYR A 45 2.28 10.30 11.69
C TYR A 45 1.14 10.23 12.72
N HIS A 46 1.45 10.26 14.03
CA HIS A 46 0.46 10.16 15.13
C HIS A 46 -0.64 9.08 14.95
N PRO A 47 -0.28 7.80 14.83
CA PRO A 47 -1.24 6.72 14.54
C PRO A 47 -2.23 6.49 15.70
N ALA A 48 -1.84 6.83 16.94
CA ALA A 48 -2.70 6.67 18.13
C ALA A 48 -3.98 7.53 18.10
N ARG A 49 -4.09 8.51 17.18
CA ARG A 49 -5.34 9.28 17.00
C ARG A 49 -6.42 8.52 16.21
N LEU A 50 -6.02 7.45 15.50
CA LEU A 50 -6.87 6.73 14.56
C LEU A 50 -7.46 5.49 15.24
N GLU A 51 -8.78 5.44 15.31
CA GLU A 51 -9.51 4.25 15.70
C GLU A 51 -9.76 3.39 14.46
N VAL A 52 -9.15 2.20 14.40
CA VAL A 52 -9.34 1.28 13.28
C VAL A 52 -10.70 0.59 13.38
N ILE A 53 -11.59 0.85 12.42
CA ILE A 53 -12.92 0.24 12.34
C ILE A 53 -12.86 -1.05 11.52
N GLU A 54 -12.23 -0.99 10.33
CA GLU A 54 -11.92 -2.16 9.52
C GLU A 54 -10.45 -2.09 9.08
N PRO A 55 -9.63 -3.11 9.38
CA PRO A 55 -8.20 -3.07 9.05
C PRO A 55 -7.93 -3.02 7.55
N CYS A 56 -8.87 -3.52 6.75
CA CYS A 56 -8.82 -3.40 5.30
C CYS A 56 -10.21 -3.29 4.69
N LYS A 57 -10.44 -2.22 3.93
CA LYS A 57 -11.69 -1.93 3.24
C LYS A 57 -11.40 -1.43 1.83
N THR A 58 -12.25 -1.81 0.89
CA THR A 58 -12.24 -1.26 -0.47
C THR A 58 -13.51 -0.44 -0.70
N VAL A 59 -13.34 0.78 -1.20
CA VAL A 59 -14.42 1.73 -1.50
C VAL A 59 -14.25 2.26 -2.92
N GLU A 60 -15.35 2.75 -3.49
CA GLU A 60 -15.35 3.40 -4.80
C GLU A 60 -16.06 4.75 -4.70
N GLY A 61 -15.60 5.71 -5.49
CA GLY A 61 -16.21 7.04 -5.54
C GLY A 61 -15.55 7.95 -6.58
N GLU A 62 -16.01 9.19 -6.62
CA GLU A 62 -15.42 10.26 -7.42
C GLU A 62 -14.60 11.20 -6.53
N ILE A 63 -13.39 11.54 -6.96
CA ILE A 63 -12.55 12.51 -6.26
C ILE A 63 -13.11 13.91 -6.47
N VAL A 64 -13.58 14.56 -5.42
CA VAL A 64 -14.14 15.92 -5.49
C VAL A 64 -13.14 17.01 -5.06
N LEU A 65 -12.09 16.64 -4.34
CA LEU A 65 -10.98 17.51 -3.93
C LEU A 65 -9.70 16.71 -3.72
N VAL A 66 -8.57 17.30 -4.09
CA VAL A 66 -7.21 16.81 -3.76
C VAL A 66 -6.42 18.00 -3.25
N ARG A 67 -5.76 17.87 -2.10
CA ARG A 67 -4.79 18.84 -1.61
C ARG A 67 -3.68 18.13 -0.84
N HIS A 68 -2.52 18.78 -0.75
CA HIS A 68 -1.44 18.31 0.10
C HIS A 68 -1.50 18.99 1.46
N GLU A 69 -1.25 18.23 2.52
CA GLU A 69 -1.16 18.73 3.90
C GLU A 69 0.30 18.88 4.35
N ASP A 70 0.55 19.61 5.43
CA ASP A 70 1.91 19.90 5.89
C ASP A 70 2.66 18.68 6.44
N ASP A 71 1.93 17.62 6.82
CA ASP A 71 2.48 16.33 7.25
C ASP A 71 2.95 15.44 6.09
N GLY A 72 2.83 15.91 4.85
CA GLY A 72 3.29 15.20 3.66
C GLY A 72 2.20 14.35 3.00
N ASP A 73 1.05 14.19 3.63
CA ASP A 73 -0.04 13.37 3.13
C ASP A 73 -0.84 14.11 2.04
N LEU A 74 -1.66 13.35 1.31
CA LEU A 74 -2.72 13.90 0.47
C LEU A 74 -4.04 13.86 1.22
N HIS A 75 -4.68 15.01 1.45
CA HIS A 75 -6.07 15.06 1.89
C HIS A 75 -6.98 15.03 0.66
N ILE A 76 -7.64 13.89 0.44
CA ILE A 76 -8.56 13.68 -0.68
C ILE A 76 -9.99 13.57 -0.17
N LEU A 77 -10.92 14.24 -0.84
CA LEU A 77 -12.35 14.02 -0.62
C LEU A 77 -12.89 13.11 -1.72
N LEU A 78 -13.44 11.96 -1.31
CA LEU A 78 -14.06 10.98 -2.17
C LEU A 78 -15.58 10.99 -1.97
N ASP A 79 -16.32 11.35 -3.02
CA ASP A 79 -17.77 11.22 -3.05
C ASP A 79 -18.15 9.75 -3.27
N VAL A 80 -18.46 9.07 -2.17
CA VAL A 80 -18.91 7.68 -2.15
C VAL A 80 -20.43 7.58 -2.27
N ALA A 81 -20.93 6.59 -3.00
CA ALA A 81 -22.36 6.34 -3.12
C ALA A 81 -22.98 5.85 -1.80
N ASP A 82 -22.25 5.01 -1.07
CA ASP A 82 -22.68 4.51 0.24
C ASP A 82 -22.36 5.53 1.34
N LYS A 83 -23.37 6.30 1.73
CA LYS A 83 -23.25 7.31 2.79
C LYS A 83 -23.19 6.71 4.21
N SER A 84 -23.39 5.40 4.38
CA SER A 84 -23.19 4.75 5.68
C SER A 84 -21.71 4.70 6.12
N LEU A 85 -20.80 4.95 5.17
CA LEU A 85 -19.37 5.11 5.40
C LEU A 85 -18.98 6.44 6.05
N LEU A 86 -19.93 7.34 6.25
CA LEU A 86 -19.67 8.71 6.68
C LEU A 86 -20.18 8.93 8.10
N SER A 87 -19.42 9.68 8.89
CA SER A 87 -19.91 10.21 10.16
C SER A 87 -20.48 11.62 10.00
N GLU A 88 -21.10 12.15 11.05
CA GLU A 88 -21.56 13.54 11.11
C GLU A 88 -20.42 14.55 10.84
N ALA A 89 -19.19 14.23 11.26
CA ALA A 89 -18.03 15.07 11.00
C ALA A 89 -17.64 15.09 9.50
N ASN A 90 -17.84 13.99 8.76
CA ASN A 90 -17.68 14.02 7.31
C ASN A 90 -18.68 15.00 6.67
N PHE A 91 -19.95 14.99 7.10
CA PHE A 91 -20.96 15.90 6.57
C PHE A 91 -20.67 17.36 6.91
N SER A 92 -20.37 17.65 8.17
CA SER A 92 -20.20 19.02 8.66
C SER A 92 -18.87 19.66 8.31
N LYS A 93 -17.78 18.87 8.17
CA LYS A 93 -16.41 19.40 7.98
C LYS A 93 -15.77 18.98 6.66
N GLN A 94 -16.23 17.90 6.04
CA GLN A 94 -15.67 17.33 4.81
C GLN A 94 -16.70 17.30 3.67
N HIS A 95 -17.72 18.16 3.75
CA HIS A 95 -18.75 18.36 2.73
C HIS A 95 -19.48 17.07 2.30
N GLY A 96 -19.64 16.10 3.21
CA GLY A 96 -20.34 14.84 2.93
C GLY A 96 -19.53 13.86 2.08
N ALA A 97 -18.20 13.99 2.09
CA ALA A 97 -17.27 13.08 1.44
C ALA A 97 -16.47 12.25 2.45
N LEU A 98 -16.04 11.06 2.00
CA LEU A 98 -15.09 10.24 2.73
C LEU A 98 -13.70 10.84 2.54
N VAL A 99 -12.93 10.94 3.61
CA VAL A 99 -11.53 11.40 3.51
C VAL A 99 -10.65 10.22 3.10
N LEU A 100 -9.68 10.44 2.24
CA LEU A 100 -8.60 9.49 1.99
C LEU A 100 -7.29 10.20 2.31
N GLU A 101 -6.41 9.50 3.03
CA GLU A 101 -5.06 9.96 3.37
C GLU A 101 -4.03 8.96 2.82
N PRO A 102 -3.65 9.05 1.53
CA PRO A 102 -2.39 8.50 1.08
C PRO A 102 -1.23 9.21 1.77
N ILE A 103 -0.41 8.44 2.46
CA ILE A 103 0.62 8.97 3.34
C ILE A 103 1.90 9.34 2.59
N CYS A 104 2.66 10.31 3.09
CA CYS A 104 4.01 10.65 2.64
C CYS A 104 4.14 10.89 1.13
N GLN A 105 3.14 11.55 0.54
CA GLN A 105 3.04 11.82 -0.90
C GLN A 105 3.90 13.02 -1.34
N LYS A 106 4.35 13.84 -0.38
CA LYS A 106 5.40 14.84 -0.57
C LYS A 106 6.31 14.88 0.66
N GLU A 107 7.43 15.60 0.54
CA GLU A 107 8.28 15.88 1.69
C GLU A 107 7.49 16.69 2.75
N PRO A 108 7.38 16.20 4.00
CA PRO A 108 6.66 16.90 5.05
C PRO A 108 7.39 18.17 5.47
N THR A 109 6.61 19.23 5.75
CA THR A 109 7.11 20.47 6.35
C THR A 109 6.79 20.58 7.83
N GLN A 110 5.83 19.77 8.31
CA GLN A 110 5.51 19.65 9.72
C GLN A 110 6.58 18.79 10.44
N GLU A 111 7.20 19.36 11.48
CA GLU A 111 8.41 18.81 12.10
C GLU A 111 8.27 17.37 12.61
N ASP A 112 7.15 17.06 13.25
CA ASP A 112 6.88 15.74 13.84
C ASP A 112 6.37 14.69 12.83
N ALA A 113 6.11 15.09 11.58
CA ALA A 113 5.80 14.18 10.47
C ALA A 113 7.05 13.78 9.65
N ILE A 114 8.19 14.47 9.83
CA ILE A 114 9.45 14.18 9.13
C ILE A 114 9.95 12.76 9.42
N GLU A 115 9.96 12.34 10.69
CA GLU A 115 10.46 11.01 11.05
C GLU A 115 9.54 9.88 10.55
N PRO A 116 8.21 9.93 10.75
CA PRO A 116 7.31 8.94 10.17
C PRO A 116 7.48 8.75 8.65
N CYS A 117 7.63 9.83 7.89
CA CYS A 117 7.82 9.73 6.44
C CYS A 117 9.25 9.40 5.99
N ARG A 118 10.20 9.29 6.91
CA ARG A 118 11.60 9.00 6.57
C ARG A 118 11.70 7.63 5.88
N ASN A 119 12.42 7.62 4.74
CA ASN A 119 12.64 6.43 3.92
C ASN A 119 11.34 5.75 3.43
N TYR A 120 10.23 6.49 3.37
CA TYR A 120 9.02 5.97 2.76
C TYR A 120 9.30 5.53 1.32
N ALA A 121 8.98 4.27 1.03
CA ALA A 121 9.12 3.65 -0.29
C ALA A 121 7.81 2.98 -0.73
N GLY A 122 6.69 3.45 -0.17
CA GLY A 122 5.35 2.95 -0.49
C GLY A 122 4.79 3.54 -1.78
N PRO A 123 3.49 3.30 -2.05
CA PRO A 123 2.85 3.76 -3.26
C PRO A 123 2.72 5.29 -3.31
N MET A 124 2.94 5.84 -4.51
CA MET A 124 2.73 7.26 -4.82
C MET A 124 1.57 7.38 -5.81
N PHE A 125 0.66 8.32 -5.58
CA PHE A 125 -0.58 8.43 -6.34
C PHE A 125 -0.64 9.76 -7.12
N ALA A 126 -0.80 9.66 -8.43
CA ALA A 126 -1.09 10.80 -9.30
C ALA A 126 -2.59 10.83 -9.57
N VAL A 127 -3.31 11.66 -8.82
CA VAL A 127 -4.78 11.79 -8.93
C VAL A 127 -5.22 13.24 -9.04
N HIS A 128 -6.42 13.44 -9.57
CA HIS A 128 -7.03 14.76 -9.72
C HIS A 128 -8.54 14.69 -9.50
N LYS A 129 -9.12 15.86 -9.24
CA LYS A 129 -10.57 16.04 -9.14
C LYS A 129 -11.28 15.53 -10.41
N GLY A 130 -12.39 14.83 -10.24
CA GLY A 130 -13.20 14.23 -11.30
C GLY A 130 -12.84 12.79 -11.65
N MET A 131 -11.72 12.26 -11.11
CA MET A 131 -11.39 10.85 -11.30
C MET A 131 -12.34 9.97 -10.48
N ARG A 132 -12.90 8.94 -11.12
CA ARG A 132 -13.50 7.81 -10.41
C ARG A 132 -12.41 6.81 -10.05
N VAL A 133 -12.39 6.39 -8.80
CA VAL A 133 -11.36 5.50 -8.28
C VAL A 133 -11.95 4.38 -7.43
N ARG A 134 -11.26 3.24 -7.43
CA ARG A 134 -11.37 2.19 -6.42
C ARG A 134 -10.18 2.30 -5.49
N VAL A 135 -10.45 2.41 -4.19
CA VAL A 135 -9.45 2.67 -3.15
C VAL A 135 -9.49 1.58 -2.12
N THR A 136 -8.32 1.07 -1.73
CA THR A 136 -8.16 0.05 -0.70
C THR A 136 -7.20 0.55 0.37
N GLY A 137 -7.57 0.42 1.64
CA GLY A 137 -6.74 0.81 2.79
C GLY A 137 -7.44 0.51 4.11
N SER A 138 -6.87 0.96 5.22
CA SER A 138 -7.50 0.83 6.53
C SER A 138 -8.62 1.86 6.68
N TYR A 139 -9.81 1.42 7.09
CA TYR A 139 -10.94 2.30 7.35
C TYR A 139 -10.97 2.67 8.83
N VAL A 140 -10.79 3.95 9.10
CA VAL A 140 -10.53 4.47 10.45
C VAL A 140 -11.39 5.67 10.76
N ARG A 141 -11.48 6.00 12.05
CA ARG A 141 -12.06 7.25 12.56
C ARG A 141 -10.94 8.11 13.16
N ASP A 142 -10.80 9.35 12.69
CA ASP A 142 -9.85 10.30 13.26
C ASP A 142 -10.47 11.04 14.45
N GLY A 143 -10.14 10.60 15.67
CA GLY A 143 -10.67 11.18 16.89
C GLY A 143 -10.23 12.62 17.15
N LYS A 144 -9.04 13.01 16.67
CA LYS A 144 -8.47 14.36 16.91
C LYS A 144 -9.20 15.42 16.08
N HIS A 145 -9.69 15.05 14.91
CA HIS A 145 -10.40 15.95 14.00
C HIS A 145 -11.93 15.98 14.19
N GLY A 146 -12.41 15.43 15.31
CA GLY A 146 -13.83 15.37 15.65
C GLY A 146 -14.55 14.16 15.05
N GLY A 147 -13.81 13.14 14.62
CA GLY A 147 -14.35 11.82 14.32
C GLY A 147 -14.86 11.65 12.89
N TRP A 148 -14.28 12.32 11.90
CA TRP A 148 -14.58 11.96 10.51
C TRP A 148 -13.99 10.58 10.17
N MET A 149 -14.66 9.89 9.27
CA MET A 149 -14.25 8.61 8.73
C MET A 149 -13.31 8.82 7.54
N GLU A 150 -12.29 7.98 7.46
CA GLU A 150 -11.29 8.05 6.40
C GLU A 150 -10.74 6.67 6.00
N ILE A 151 -10.18 6.57 4.80
CA ILE A 151 -9.24 5.50 4.45
C ILE A 151 -7.83 6.02 4.70
N HIS A 152 -7.19 5.53 5.78
CA HIS A 152 -5.86 5.95 6.23
C HIS A 152 -5.16 4.78 6.94
N PRO A 153 -4.00 4.31 6.47
CA PRO A 153 -3.35 4.71 5.23
C PRO A 153 -4.00 4.06 4.00
N VAL A 154 -3.93 4.74 2.85
CA VAL A 154 -4.30 4.15 1.56
C VAL A 154 -3.21 3.17 1.09
N THR A 155 -3.60 1.91 0.83
CA THR A 155 -2.72 0.89 0.24
C THR A 155 -2.69 0.96 -1.28
N SER A 156 -3.84 1.12 -1.92
CA SER A 156 -3.93 1.18 -3.38
C SER A 156 -5.06 2.07 -3.84
N MET A 157 -4.87 2.73 -4.97
CA MET A 157 -5.86 3.57 -5.62
C MET A 157 -5.74 3.38 -7.12
N VAL A 158 -6.83 2.93 -7.76
CA VAL A 158 -6.85 2.66 -9.20
C VAL A 158 -8.01 3.41 -9.85
N ALA A 159 -7.75 4.05 -10.98
CA ALA A 159 -8.80 4.67 -11.79
C ALA A 159 -9.77 3.59 -12.30
N ILE A 160 -11.07 3.90 -12.27
CA ILE A 160 -12.13 3.05 -12.81
C ILE A 160 -12.99 3.84 -13.80
N PRO A 161 -13.68 3.16 -14.74
CA PRO A 161 -14.56 3.82 -15.72
C PRO A 161 -15.67 4.69 -15.11
#